data_AF-A0A673KR27-F1
#
_entry.id   AF-A0A673KR27-F1
#
_cell.length_a   1.000
_cell.length_b   1.000
_cell.length_c   1.000
_cell.angle_alpha   90.00
_cell.angle_beta   90.00
_cell.angle_gamma   90.00
#
_symmetry.space_group_name_H-M   'P 1'
#
loop_
_entity.id
_entity.type
_entity.pdbx_description
1 polymer ?
#
loop_
_entity_poly.entity_id
_entity_poly.type
_entity_poly.pdbx_seq_one_letter_code
_entity_poly.pdbx_strand_id
1 'polypeptide(L)'
;MASKGQSRFWVWISVYFLCWLWNIAGGQLVYSVSEEANTGTTVGNLVKDFNLNIQDLEVRGFHIVPGPNKRYFDVNTKTGILHVRERIDREEICEQNIKCSLTF
;
A
#
# COMPACT_ATOMS: atom_id res chain seq x y z
N MET A 1 -12.12 -32.33 38.47
CA MET A 1 -12.78 -31.57 37.37
C MET A 1 -12.20 -30.13 37.29
N ALA A 2 -10.89 -29.96 37.06
CA ALA A 2 -10.24 -28.63 37.06
C ALA A 2 -9.40 -28.34 35.80
N SER A 3 -9.53 -29.14 34.73
CA SER A 3 -8.68 -29.04 33.53
C SER A 3 -9.31 -28.20 32.40
N LYS A 4 -10.65 -28.21 32.25
CA LYS A 4 -11.34 -27.50 31.16
C LYS A 4 -11.31 -25.96 31.29
N GLY A 5 -11.32 -25.41 32.50
CA GLY A 5 -11.29 -23.96 32.73
C GLY A 5 -9.94 -23.33 32.40
N GLN A 6 -8.86 -24.01 32.76
CA GLN A 6 -7.48 -23.54 32.52
C GLN A 6 -7.14 -23.59 31.02
N SER A 7 -7.53 -24.65 30.31
CA SER A 7 -7.34 -24.76 28.85
C SER A 7 -8.06 -23.65 28.08
N ARG A 8 -9.30 -23.31 28.45
CA ARG A 8 -10.04 -22.22 27.80
C ARG A 8 -9.37 -20.86 28.02
N PHE A 9 -8.86 -20.59 29.21
CA PHE A 9 -8.17 -19.32 29.53
C PHE A 9 -6.91 -19.11 28.65
N TRP A 10 -6.09 -20.14 28.47
CA TRP A 10 -4.92 -20.09 27.59
C TRP A 10 -5.29 -19.88 26.11
N VAL A 11 -6.41 -20.46 25.66
CA VAL A 11 -6.93 -20.21 24.30
C VAL A 11 -7.32 -18.74 24.12
N TRP A 12 -8.03 -18.14 25.08
CA TRP A 12 -8.40 -16.72 25.00
C TRP A 12 -7.19 -15.79 25.02
N ILE A 13 -6.18 -16.09 25.85
CA ILE A 13 -4.92 -15.35 25.86
C ILE A 13 -4.22 -15.44 24.50
N SER A 14 -4.14 -16.65 23.91
CA SER A 14 -3.53 -16.86 22.60
C SER A 14 -4.26 -16.10 21.50
N VAL A 15 -5.59 -16.12 21.49
CA VAL A 15 -6.41 -15.36 20.52
C VAL A 15 -6.21 -13.86 20.69
N TYR A 16 -6.21 -13.35 21.92
CA TYR A 16 -5.98 -11.94 22.19
C TYR A 16 -4.60 -11.49 21.72
N PHE A 17 -3.57 -12.30 21.99
CA PHE A 17 -2.20 -12.04 21.54
C PHE A 17 -2.08 -12.04 20.01
N LEU A 18 -2.72 -12.99 19.32
CA LEU A 18 -2.76 -13.04 17.85
C LEU A 18 -3.45 -11.81 17.24
N CYS A 19 -4.58 -11.39 17.79
CA CYS A 19 -5.27 -10.17 17.37
C CYS A 19 -4.41 -8.92 17.60
N TRP A 20 -3.67 -8.88 18.71
CA TRP A 20 -2.76 -7.76 18.99
C TRP A 20 -1.59 -7.71 18.00
N LEU A 21 -0.98 -8.86 17.69
CA LEU A 21 0.09 -8.95 16.68
C LEU A 21 -0.35 -8.48 15.29
N TRP A 22 -1.61 -8.73 14.91
CA TRP A 22 -2.15 -8.25 13.63
C TRP A 22 -2.11 -6.72 13.50
N ASN A 23 -2.26 -5.99 14.62
CA ASN A 23 -2.20 -4.52 14.62
C ASN A 23 -0.77 -3.97 14.43
N ILE A 24 0.27 -4.81 14.54
CA ILE A 24 1.67 -4.40 14.44
C ILE A 24 2.20 -4.55 12.99
N ALA A 25 1.47 -5.26 12.12
CA ALA A 25 1.84 -5.44 10.73
C ALA A 25 1.47 -4.23 9.86
N GLY A 26 2.18 -3.11 10.07
CA GLY A 26 2.06 -1.91 9.25
C GLY A 26 3.42 -1.49 8.70
N GLY A 27 3.48 -1.19 7.39
CA GLY A 27 4.66 -0.62 6.75
C GLY A 27 4.23 0.51 5.82
N GLN A 28 4.99 1.60 5.79
CA GLN A 28 4.75 2.72 4.89
C GLN A 28 5.97 2.88 3.97
N LEU A 29 5.73 2.91 2.67
CA LEU A 29 6.74 3.20 1.66
C LEU A 29 6.46 4.57 1.05
N VAL A 30 7.49 5.39 0.92
CA VAL A 30 7.37 6.77 0.42
C VAL A 30 8.22 6.90 -0.83
N TYR A 31 7.58 7.29 -1.93
CA TYR A 31 8.26 7.68 -3.17
C TYR A 31 8.09 9.18 -3.41
N SER A 32 9.03 9.78 -4.14
CA SER A 32 8.95 11.14 -4.62
C SER A 32 9.06 11.16 -6.14
N VAL A 33 8.33 12.09 -6.75
CA VAL A 33 8.34 12.32 -8.20
C VAL A 33 8.17 13.81 -8.45
N SER A 34 8.69 14.31 -9.57
CA SER A 34 8.41 15.68 -10.00
C SER A 34 6.95 15.82 -10.40
N GLU A 35 6.33 16.94 -10.05
CA GLU A 35 4.97 17.29 -10.42
C GLU A 35 4.74 17.22 -11.94
N GLU A 36 5.67 17.80 -12.71
CA GLU A 36 5.61 17.82 -14.17
C GLU A 36 6.17 16.56 -14.83
N ALA A 37 6.19 15.43 -14.11
CA ALA A 37 6.63 14.17 -14.69
C ALA A 37 5.70 13.75 -15.84
N ASN A 38 6.32 13.26 -16.92
CA ASN A 38 5.60 12.78 -18.08
C ASN A 38 4.86 11.47 -17.76
N THR A 39 3.77 11.23 -18.48
CA THR A 39 3.08 9.93 -18.43
C THR A 39 4.04 8.81 -18.84
N GLY A 40 4.06 7.73 -18.06
CA GLY A 40 4.99 6.61 -18.20
C GLY A 40 6.30 6.77 -17.43
N THR A 41 6.56 7.91 -16.79
CA THR A 41 7.76 8.07 -15.95
C THR A 41 7.76 7.06 -14.81
N THR A 42 8.87 6.33 -14.65
CA THR A 42 9.08 5.39 -13.54
C THR A 42 9.22 6.13 -12.22
N VAL A 43 8.44 5.71 -11.22
CA VAL A 43 8.46 6.24 -9.85
C VAL A 43 9.23 5.30 -8.91
N GLY A 44 8.97 3.99 -9.00
CA GLY A 44 9.56 3.01 -8.08
C GLY A 44 9.31 1.56 -8.49
N ASN A 45 10.01 0.63 -7.83
CA ASN A 45 9.89 -0.81 -8.08
C ASN A 45 9.29 -1.50 -6.84
N LEU A 46 7.98 -1.75 -6.88
CA LEU A 46 7.24 -2.31 -5.76
C LEU A 46 7.63 -3.76 -5.49
N VAL A 47 7.97 -4.54 -6.53
CA VAL A 47 8.40 -5.94 -6.37
C VAL A 47 9.69 -6.00 -5.56
N LYS A 48 10.66 -5.16 -5.90
CA LYS A 48 11.94 -5.10 -5.21
C LYS A 48 11.77 -4.61 -3.77
N ASP A 49 11.01 -3.54 -3.58
CA ASP A 49 10.93 -2.85 -2.28
C ASP A 49 10.05 -3.61 -1.27
N PHE A 50 9.02 -4.32 -1.73
CA PHE A 50 8.19 -5.22 -0.91
C PHE A 50 8.66 -6.69 -0.94
N ASN A 51 9.74 -6.99 -1.67
CA ASN A 51 10.25 -8.34 -1.87
C ASN A 51 9.16 -9.34 -2.32
N LEU A 52 8.35 -8.91 -3.30
CA LEU A 52 7.24 -9.70 -3.85
C LEU A 52 7.70 -10.54 -5.03
N ASN A 53 7.00 -11.66 -5.29
CA ASN A 53 7.15 -12.39 -6.54
C ASN A 53 6.33 -11.70 -7.63
N ILE A 54 6.96 -11.43 -8.78
CA ILE A 54 6.31 -10.76 -9.91
C ILE A 54 5.14 -11.56 -10.49
N GLN A 55 5.26 -12.89 -10.47
CA GLN A 55 4.21 -13.80 -10.98
C GLN A 55 2.94 -13.74 -10.11
N ASP A 56 3.11 -13.43 -8.82
CA ASP A 56 1.99 -13.37 -7.87
C ASP A 56 1.17 -12.08 -8.05
N LEU A 57 1.74 -11.01 -8.62
CA LEU A 57 1.04 -9.73 -8.78
C LEU A 57 -0.22 -9.88 -9.63
N GLU A 58 -0.10 -10.54 -10.78
CA GLU A 58 -1.23 -10.72 -11.70
C GLU A 58 -2.25 -11.72 -11.12
N VAL A 59 -1.77 -12.84 -10.58
CA VAL A 59 -2.63 -13.90 -9.98
C VAL A 59 -3.44 -13.37 -8.79
N ARG A 60 -2.85 -12.51 -7.96
CA ARG A 60 -3.51 -11.92 -6.79
C ARG A 60 -4.30 -10.65 -7.13
N GLY A 61 -4.30 -10.22 -8.39
CA GLY A 61 -4.98 -9.00 -8.82
C GLY A 61 -4.41 -7.74 -8.15
N PHE A 62 -3.09 -7.63 -8.04
CA PHE A 62 -2.41 -6.48 -7.45
C PHE A 62 -2.78 -5.21 -8.23
N HIS A 63 -3.38 -4.25 -7.54
CA HIS A 63 -3.78 -2.97 -8.11
C HIS A 63 -3.75 -1.88 -7.03
N ILE A 64 -3.71 -0.63 -7.49
CA ILE A 64 -3.87 0.53 -6.61
C ILE A 64 -5.36 0.67 -6.30
N VAL A 65 -5.69 0.69 -5.01
CA VAL A 65 -7.07 0.91 -4.54
C VAL A 65 -7.53 2.29 -5.04
N PRO A 66 -8.74 2.41 -5.60
CA PRO A 66 -9.27 3.69 -6.03
C PRO A 66 -9.62 4.58 -4.83
N GLY A 67 -9.13 5.82 -4.89
CA GLY A 67 -9.44 6.88 -3.95
C GLY A 67 -10.45 7.89 -4.50
N PRO A 68 -10.71 8.97 -3.75
CA PRO A 68 -11.59 10.05 -4.19
C PRO A 68 -10.99 10.88 -5.34
N ASN A 69 -9.67 10.88 -5.45
CA ASN A 69 -8.94 11.62 -6.48
C ASN A 69 -8.76 10.79 -7.75
N LYS A 70 -8.40 11.48 -8.82
CA LYS A 70 -7.97 10.85 -10.08
C LYS A 70 -6.77 9.93 -9.84
N ARG A 71 -6.66 8.86 -10.63
CA ARG A 71 -5.55 7.91 -10.54
C ARG A 71 -4.31 8.47 -11.24
N TYR A 72 -3.45 9.17 -10.49
CA TYR A 72 -2.19 9.73 -11.01
C TYR A 72 -1.08 8.69 -11.23
N PHE A 73 -1.15 7.57 -10.52
CA PHE A 73 -0.18 6.49 -10.62
C PHE A 73 -0.85 5.19 -11.04
N ASP A 74 -0.07 4.33 -11.68
CA ASP A 74 -0.47 2.96 -11.98
C ASP A 74 0.71 2.00 -11.79
N VAL A 75 0.38 0.73 -11.63
CA VAL A 75 1.38 -0.34 -11.50
C VAL A 75 1.34 -1.23 -12.72
N ASN A 76 2.49 -1.43 -13.35
CA ASN A 76 2.63 -2.46 -14.35
C ASN A 76 2.80 -3.81 -13.65
N THR A 77 1.74 -4.63 -13.62
CA THR A 77 1.74 -5.94 -12.94
C THR A 77 2.73 -6.94 -13.54
N LYS A 78 3.15 -6.75 -14.79
CA LYS A 78 4.15 -7.61 -15.45
C LYS A 78 5.59 -7.27 -15.04
N THR A 79 5.86 -6.02 -14.67
CA THR A 79 7.21 -5.56 -14.29
C THR A 79 7.34 -5.21 -12.81
N GLY A 80 6.24 -5.01 -12.11
CA GLY A 80 6.21 -4.51 -10.73
C GLY A 80 6.51 -3.02 -10.60
N ILE A 81 6.55 -2.28 -11.70
CA ILE A 81 6.98 -0.88 -11.73
C ILE A 81 5.77 0.05 -11.51
N LEU A 82 5.89 0.90 -10.49
CA LEU A 82 5.01 2.06 -10.27
C LEU A 82 5.42 3.17 -11.24
N HIS A 83 4.46 3.69 -12.00
CA HIS A 83 4.70 4.74 -12.99
C HIS A 83 3.61 5.80 -12.95
N VAL A 84 3.94 6.98 -13.49
CA VAL A 84 3.00 8.09 -13.66
C VAL A 84 2.00 7.73 -14.75
N ARG A 85 0.72 7.68 -14.40
CA ARG A 85 -0.38 7.45 -15.34
C ARG A 85 -0.82 8.73 -16.00
N GLU A 86 -0.89 9.80 -15.20
CA GLU A 86 -1.31 11.12 -15.63
C GLU A 86 -0.46 12.19 -14.96
N ARG A 87 -0.25 13.29 -15.68
CA ARG A 87 0.53 14.41 -15.17
C ARG A 87 -0.15 14.97 -13.92
N ILE A 88 0.66 15.26 -12.91
CA ILE A 88 0.22 15.83 -11.64
C ILE A 88 0.33 17.35 -11.78
N ASP A 89 -0.72 18.04 -11.40
CA ASP A 89 -0.75 19.49 -11.28
C ASP A 89 -1.10 19.79 -9.82
N ARG A 90 -0.14 20.32 -9.06
CA ARG A 90 -0.29 20.56 -7.63
C ARG A 90 -1.35 21.63 -7.39
N GLU A 91 -1.45 22.61 -8.28
CA GLU A 91 -2.44 23.67 -8.19
C GLU A 91 -3.86 23.15 -8.42
N GLU A 92 -4.06 22.14 -9.27
CA GLU A 92 -5.37 21.49 -9.45
C GLU A 92 -5.80 20.68 -8.21
N ILE A 93 -4.83 20.08 -7.49
CA ILE A 93 -5.13 19.12 -6.41
C ILE A 93 -5.18 19.79 -5.03
N CYS A 94 -4.27 20.75 -4.80
CA CYS A 94 -4.03 21.33 -3.49
C CYS A 94 -4.09 22.86 -3.50
N GLU A 95 -4.40 23.48 -4.65
CA GLU A 95 -4.45 24.93 -4.83
C GLU A 95 -3.13 25.60 -4.38
N GLN A 96 -3.19 26.50 -3.40
CA GLN A 96 -2.03 27.21 -2.85
C GLN A 96 -1.49 26.60 -1.55
N ASN A 97 -1.94 25.42 -1.14
CA ASN A 97 -1.46 24.82 0.10
C ASN A 97 0.04 24.46 0.03
N ILE A 98 0.75 24.79 1.11
CA ILE A 98 2.20 24.54 1.27
C ILE A 98 2.49 23.04 1.44
N LYS A 99 1.55 22.29 2.02
CA LYS A 99 1.63 20.82 2.16
C LYS A 99 0.54 20.17 1.31
N CYS A 100 0.95 19.32 0.38
CA CYS A 100 0.06 18.56 -0.48
C CYS A 100 0.34 17.07 -0.31
N SER A 101 -0.72 16.29 -0.09
CA SER A 101 -0.64 14.83 0.05
C SER A 101 -1.72 14.19 -0.79
N LEU A 102 -1.32 13.30 -1.70
CA LEU A 102 -2.24 12.47 -2.45
C LEU A 102 -2.69 11.30 -1.58
N THR A 103 -3.99 11.18 -1.38
CA THR A 103 -4.63 9.99 -0.80
C THR A 103 -5.19 9.11 -1.93
N PHE A 104 -4.89 7.82 -1.84
CA PHE A 104 -5.33 6.76 -2.75
C PHE A 104 -6.41 5.91 -2.09
#